data_AF-A0A7X9GMM8-F1
#
_entry.id   AF-A0A7X9GMM8-F1
#
_cell.length_a   1.000
_cell.length_b   1.000
_cell.length_c   1.000
_cell.angle_alpha   90.00
_cell.angle_beta   90.00
_cell.angle_gamma   90.00
#
_symmetry.space_group_name_H-M   'P 1'
#
loop_
_entity.id
_entity.type
_entity.pdbx_description
1 polymer ?
#
loop_
_entity_poly.entity_id
_entity_poly.type
_entity_poly.pdbx_seq_one_letter_code
_entity_poly.pdbx_strand_id
1 'polypeptide(L)' 'MTKKEFSRAYEIAKSDKEINAELHIFDGFGLPDYEPVYTTLEAVAKLIRYQTFRLDGSVDSKSLHELATIGRKKFMVLG' A
#
# COMPACT_ATOMS: atom_id res chain seq x y z
N MET A 1 -7.15 -0.43 8.09
CA MET A 1 -7.65 0.36 6.96
C MET A 1 -9.05 -0.14 6.62
N THR A 2 -10.02 0.76 6.53
CA THR A 2 -11.39 0.42 6.12
C THR A 2 -11.49 0.33 4.60
N LYS A 3 -12.54 -0.35 4.10
CA LYS A 3 -12.82 -0.42 2.65
C LYS A 3 -12.99 0.98 2.03
N LYS A 4 -13.58 1.92 2.78
CA LYS A 4 -13.79 3.30 2.32
C LYS A 4 -12.48 4.06 2.17
N GLU A 5 -11.56 3.94 3.12
CA GLU A 5 -10.21 4.52 3.03
C GLU A 5 -9.45 3.96 1.83
N PHE A 6 -9.50 2.64 1.63
CA PHE A 6 -8.85 2.01 0.47
C PHE A 6 -9.42 2.52 -0.85
N SER A 7 -10.75 2.60 -0.98
CA SER A 7 -11.38 3.14 -2.19
C SER A 7 -10.95 4.59 -2.46
N ARG A 8 -10.80 5.43 -1.43
CA ARG A 8 -10.30 6.81 -1.60
C ARG A 8 -8.84 6.85 -2.03
N ALA A 9 -7.98 6.07 -1.39
CA ALA A 9 -6.57 5.96 -1.78
C ALA A 9 -6.41 5.43 -3.22
N TYR A 10 -7.27 4.49 -3.62
CA TYR A 10 -7.31 3.96 -4.98
C TYR A 10 -7.70 5.01 -6.03
N GLU A 11 -8.71 5.84 -5.77
CA GLU A 11 -9.06 6.94 -6.69
C GLU A 11 -7.96 8.00 -6.77
N ILE A 12 -7.28 8.31 -5.66
CA ILE A 12 -6.10 9.19 -5.69
C ILE A 12 -4.99 8.57 -6.54
N ALA A 13 -4.72 7.28 -6.38
CA ALA A 13 -3.69 6.57 -7.13
C ALA A 13 -3.94 6.59 -8.65
N LYS A 14 -5.22 6.57 -9.08
CA LYS A 14 -5.61 6.67 -10.49
C LYS A 14 -5.52 8.06 -11.09
N SER A 15 -5.57 9.11 -10.27
CA SER A 15 -5.51 10.50 -10.77
C SER A 15 -4.12 10.88 -11.26
N ASP A 16 -3.98 12.03 -11.92
CA ASP A 16 -2.67 12.61 -12.28
C ASP A 16 -2.05 13.46 -11.15
N LYS A 17 -2.65 13.44 -9.95
CA LYS A 17 -2.14 14.19 -8.80
C LYS A 17 -0.71 13.72 -8.48
N GLU A 18 0.20 14.67 -8.29
CA GLU A 18 1.53 14.40 -7.77
C GLU A 18 1.42 13.98 -6.30
N ILE A 19 2.05 12.86 -5.93
CA ILE A 19 1.96 12.29 -4.57
C ILE A 19 3.35 12.29 -3.94
N ASN A 20 3.57 13.25 -3.05
CA ASN A 20 4.83 13.43 -2.35
C ASN A 20 4.76 12.77 -0.96
N ALA A 21 4.80 11.44 -0.94
CA ALA A 21 4.79 10.63 0.28
C ALA A 21 6.00 9.69 0.33
N GLU A 22 6.47 9.36 1.53
CA GLU A 22 7.58 8.43 1.70
C GLU A 22 7.08 6.98 1.75
N LEU A 23 7.77 6.07 1.05
CA LEU A 23 7.38 4.65 0.98
C LEU A 23 8.10 3.77 1.99
N HIS A 24 9.20 4.23 2.59
CA HIS A 24 10.03 3.42 3.48
C HIS A 24 9.25 2.95 4.72
N ILE A 25 8.21 3.69 5.12
CA ILE A 25 7.33 3.31 6.22
C ILE A 25 6.58 2.01 5.95
N PHE A 26 6.52 1.56 4.68
CA PHE A 26 5.88 0.31 4.27
C PHE A 26 6.89 -0.83 4.09
N ASP A 27 8.19 -0.63 4.31
CA ASP A 27 9.17 -1.68 4.02
C ASP A 27 8.95 -2.91 4.91
N GLY A 28 8.76 -4.06 4.27
CA GLY A 28 8.45 -5.31 4.96
C GLY A 28 6.97 -5.52 5.31
N PHE A 29 6.04 -4.70 4.78
CA PHE A 29 4.60 -4.83 5.11
C PHE A 29 3.94 -6.18 4.75
N GLY A 30 4.61 -7.03 3.96
CA GLY A 30 4.19 -8.41 3.69
C GLY A 30 4.62 -9.42 4.75
N LEU A 31 5.53 -9.06 5.66
CA LEU A 31 6.11 -9.98 6.65
C LEU A 31 5.23 -10.12 7.90
N PRO A 32 5.25 -11.28 8.60
CA PRO A 32 4.46 -11.51 9.81
C PRO A 32 4.75 -10.51 10.93
N ASP A 33 6.04 -10.20 11.12
CA ASP A 33 6.56 -9.35 12.21
C ASP A 33 6.43 -7.86 11.93
N TYR A 34 5.83 -7.49 10.80
CA TYR A 34 5.62 -6.10 10.47
C TYR A 34 4.54 -5.49 11.37
N GLU A 35 4.91 -4.47 12.13
CA GLU A 35 4.01 -3.78 13.03
C GLU A 35 3.05 -2.85 12.27
N PRO A 36 1.78 -2.70 12.71
CA PRO A 36 0.87 -1.76 12.08
C PRO A 36 1.39 -0.32 12.16
N VAL A 37 1.35 0.40 11.04
CA VAL A 37 1.80 1.79 10.95
C VAL A 37 0.64 2.75 10.73
N TYR A 38 0.73 3.92 11.35
CA TYR A 38 -0.15 5.05 11.06
C TYR A 38 0.33 5.76 9.80
N THR A 39 -0.57 5.96 8.85
CA THR A 39 -0.23 6.51 7.54
C THR A 39 -1.35 7.37 6.96
N THR A 40 -1.04 8.17 5.94
CA THR A 40 -2.02 8.99 5.20
C THR A 40 -2.58 8.24 3.99
N LEU A 41 -3.73 8.72 3.49
CA LEU A 41 -4.32 8.25 2.23
C LEU A 41 -3.38 8.43 1.04
N GLU A 42 -2.58 9.49 1.03
CA GLU A 42 -1.63 9.81 -0.04
C GLU A 42 -0.46 8.81 -0.06
N ALA A 43 0.08 8.45 1.10
CA ALA A 43 1.10 7.43 1.20
C ALA A 43 0.61 6.05 0.72
N VAL A 44 -0.62 5.67 1.09
CA VAL A 44 -1.26 4.43 0.58
C VAL A 44 -1.49 4.51 -0.92
N ALA A 45 -1.93 5.66 -1.45
CA ALA A 45 -2.11 5.86 -2.88
C ALA A 45 -0.78 5.73 -3.65
N LYS A 46 0.32 6.26 -3.10
CA LYS A 46 1.66 6.09 -3.65
C LYS A 46 2.10 4.62 -3.61
N LEU A 47 1.81 3.90 -2.53
CA LEU A 47 2.09 2.48 -2.41
C LEU A 47 1.33 1.66 -3.47
N ILE A 48 0.05 1.98 -3.71
CA ILE A 48 -0.75 1.34 -4.78
C ILE A 48 -0.08 1.56 -6.15
N ARG A 49 0.29 2.80 -6.48
CA ARG A 49 1.03 3.10 -7.73
C ARG A 49 2.31 2.28 -7.82
N TYR A 50 3.13 2.31 -6.77
CA TYR A 50 4.41 1.59 -6.71
C TYR A 50 4.24 0.09 -6.93
N GLN A 51 3.28 -0.54 -6.27
CA GLN A 51 2.99 -1.97 -6.45
C GLN A 51 2.53 -2.27 -7.87
N THR A 52 1.70 -1.42 -8.46
CA THR A 52 1.22 -1.59 -9.85
C THR A 52 2.36 -1.49 -10.86
N PHE A 53 3.32 -0.58 -10.64
CA PHE A 53 4.56 -0.51 -11.43
C PHE A 53 5.45 -1.76 -11.26
N ARG A 54 5.45 -2.38 -10.08
CA ARG A 54 6.21 -3.61 -9.80
C ARG A 54 5.54 -4.89 -10.29
N LEU A 55 4.30 -4.85 -10.76
CA LEU A 55 3.67 -5.98 -11.46
C LEU A 55 4.15 -6.12 -12.91
N ASP A 56 5.38 -5.68 -13.20
CA ASP A 56 6.12 -5.87 -14.44
C ASP A 56 6.65 -7.31 -14.63
N GLY A 57 6.29 -8.21 -13.72
CA GLY A 57 6.74 -9.60 -13.68
C GLY A 57 7.93 -9.85 -12.73
N SER A 58 8.46 -8.82 -12.07
CA SER A 58 9.54 -8.97 -11.07
C SER A 58 9.08 -9.44 -9.69
N VAL A 59 7.77 -9.42 -9.42
CA VAL A 59 7.18 -9.84 -8.15
C VAL A 59 6.77 -11.31 -8.23
N ASP A 60 7.35 -12.13 -7.36
CA ASP A 60 7.04 -13.56 -7.29
C ASP A 60 5.65 -13.84 -6.68
N SER A 61 5.15 -15.06 -6.93
CA SER A 61 3.84 -15.50 -6.45
C SER A 61 3.72 -15.49 -4.92
N LYS A 62 4.84 -15.66 -4.20
CA LYS A 62 4.87 -15.66 -2.73
C LYS A 62 4.63 -14.26 -2.19
N SER A 63 5.30 -13.27 -2.75
CA SER A 63 5.14 -11.86 -2.42
C SER A 63 3.71 -11.39 -2.68
N LEU A 64 3.10 -11.82 -3.81
CA LEU A 64 1.68 -11.54 -4.09
C LEU A 64 0.73 -12.09 -3.01
N HIS A 65 1.01 -13.29 -2.51
CA HIS A 65 0.21 -13.92 -1.46
C HIS A 65 0.32 -13.17 -0.13
N GLU A 66 1.53 -12.75 0.24
CA GLU A 66 1.82 -11.97 1.46
C GLU A 66 1.10 -10.60 1.43
N LEU A 67 1.13 -9.91 0.28
CA LEU A 67 0.40 -8.66 0.07
C LEU A 67 -1.11 -8.82 0.29
N ALA A 68 -1.71 -9.87 -0.27
CA ALA A 68 -3.15 -10.10 -0.23
C ALA A 68 -3.66 -10.53 1.16
N THR A 69 -2.84 -11.23 1.94
CA THR A 69 -3.27 -11.87 3.20
C THR A 69 -2.86 -11.09 4.44
N ILE A 70 -1.67 -10.48 4.42
CA ILE A 70 -1.04 -9.81 5.57
C ILE A 70 -1.11 -8.30 5.37
N GLY A 71 -0.57 -7.80 4.26
CA GLY A 71 -0.37 -6.36 4.03
C GLY A 71 -1.64 -5.52 4.22
N ARG A 72 -2.78 -5.98 3.68
CA ARG A 72 -4.06 -5.26 3.79
C ARG A 72 -4.53 -5.00 5.23
N LYS A 73 -4.06 -5.78 6.20
CA LYS A 73 -4.47 -5.69 7.61
C LYS A 73 -3.54 -4.81 8.45
N LYS A 74 -2.35 -4.48 7.95
CA LYS A 74 -1.29 -3.80 8.70
C LYS A 74 -1.24 -2.28 8.52
N PHE A 75 -2.15 -1.71 7.73
CA PHE A 75 -2.24 -0.26 7.55
C PHE A 75 -3.32 0.35 8.43
N MET A 76 -2.99 1.35 9.25
CA MET A 76 -3.97 2.18 9.97
C MET A 76 -3.98 3.57 9.34
N VAL A 77 -5.02 3.88 8.57
CA VAL A 77 -5.11 5.16 7.85
C VAL A 77 -5.77 6.19 8.75
N LEU A 78 -5.11 7.32 8.93
CA LEU A 78 -5.71 8.50 9.57
C LEU A 78 -6.34 9.36 8.48
N GLY A 79 -7.65 9.61 8.61
CA GLY A 79 -8.46 10.36 7.66
C GLY A 79 -8.92 11.70 8.23
#